data_AF-A0A972M102-F1
#
_entry.id   AF-A0A972M102-F1
#
_cell.length_a   1.000
_cell.length_b   1.000
_cell.length_c   1.000
_cell.angle_alpha   90.00
_cell.angle_beta   90.00
_cell.angle_gamma   90.00
#
_symmetry.space_group_name_H-M   'P 1'
#
loop_
_entity.id
_entity.type
_entity.pdbx_description
1 polymer ?
#
loop_
_entity_poly.entity_id
_entity_poly.type
_entity_poly.pdbx_seq_one_letter_code
_entity_poly.pdbx_strand_id
1 'polypeptide(L)'
;MAVHIFIDLENLVKSLERYIVAPSEFFDKLDVFIRNMFPMRESIYMRAYASWGLHSTIVNYLHMKGVDVVYAYAAKRGENKAVKNLADMKIAVDVFDSLMEHPEVDTYVLVTGDLDFLPLVFLLKKYGKKVVIISDEMALAGPLASASDLVFTYKDVDPDIKSILQIQEQVDMTSLIEVTLKLAYMAEEMGYQLSPSILKELLALHFGSFQEREWGFPNFKAFVDMLERHGYVEFTDRAKMLLRLTPLGKETAGAPYIPEEDYQLAKQLCEKDHLKGGKLIAKLRKLSGKQGIKGGKAYWAYIVKMAGCDVEEGEESDETSEEADEKF
;
A
#
# COMPACT_ATOMS: atom_id res chain seq x y z
N MET A 1 -39.03 -2.82 -20.38
CA MET A 1 -38.25 -2.61 -19.13
C MET A 1 -36.77 -2.50 -19.50
N ALA A 2 -36.19 -1.29 -19.46
CA ALA A 2 -34.86 -0.98 -20.00
C ALA A 2 -33.87 -0.53 -18.92
N VAL A 3 -32.57 -0.77 -19.16
CA VAL A 3 -31.48 -0.40 -18.24
C VAL A 3 -30.42 0.41 -18.98
N HIS A 4 -30.09 1.58 -18.46
CA HIS A 4 -29.00 2.40 -19.00
C HIS A 4 -27.82 2.44 -18.03
N ILE A 5 -26.62 2.25 -18.57
CA ILE A 5 -25.36 2.07 -17.83
C ILE A 5 -24.39 3.16 -18.24
N PHE A 6 -23.85 3.86 -17.27
CA PHE A 6 -22.94 4.98 -17.45
C PHE A 6 -21.65 4.72 -16.68
N ILE A 7 -20.54 4.62 -17.42
CA ILE A 7 -19.26 4.19 -16.88
C ILE A 7 -18.28 5.35 -16.90
N ASP A 8 -17.85 5.75 -15.72
CA ASP A 8 -16.69 6.62 -15.56
C ASP A 8 -15.43 5.76 -15.74
N LEU A 9 -14.92 5.75 -16.97
CA LEU A 9 -13.84 4.83 -17.33
C LEU A 9 -12.51 5.25 -16.69
N GLU A 10 -12.27 6.54 -16.47
CA GLU A 10 -11.01 7.00 -15.87
C GLU A 10 -10.92 6.55 -14.41
N ASN A 11 -12.00 6.71 -13.64
CA ASN A 11 -12.03 6.24 -12.26
C ASN A 11 -12.03 4.71 -12.17
N LEU A 12 -12.66 4.02 -13.11
CA LEU A 12 -12.62 2.56 -13.20
C LEU A 12 -11.19 2.06 -13.46
N VAL A 13 -10.53 2.56 -14.50
CA VAL A 13 -9.17 2.11 -14.87
C VAL A 13 -8.19 2.35 -13.73
N LYS A 14 -8.20 3.55 -13.14
CA LYS A 14 -7.35 3.89 -12.00
C LYS A 14 -7.57 2.97 -10.80
N SER A 15 -8.82 2.57 -10.56
CA SER A 15 -9.14 1.65 -9.47
C SER A 15 -8.67 0.22 -9.77
N LEU A 16 -8.81 -0.24 -11.02
CA LEU A 16 -8.35 -1.57 -11.43
C LEU A 16 -6.83 -1.76 -11.38
N GLU A 17 -6.04 -0.68 -11.49
CA GLU A 17 -4.58 -0.73 -11.30
C GLU A 17 -4.18 -1.32 -9.94
N ARG A 18 -4.97 -1.11 -8.88
CA ARG A 18 -4.75 -1.70 -7.55
C ARG A 18 -4.80 -3.23 -7.56
N TYR A 19 -5.62 -3.77 -8.45
CA TYR A 19 -5.88 -5.20 -8.55
C TYR A 19 -5.08 -5.86 -9.67
N ILE A 20 -4.31 -5.10 -10.45
CA ILE A 20 -3.54 -5.62 -11.59
C ILE A 20 -4.47 -6.33 -12.60
N VAL A 21 -5.72 -5.85 -12.70
CA VAL A 21 -6.72 -6.38 -13.63
C VAL A 21 -6.75 -5.50 -14.88
N ALA A 22 -6.63 -6.12 -16.04
CA ALA A 22 -6.76 -5.40 -17.30
C ALA A 22 -8.20 -4.89 -17.46
N PRO A 23 -8.43 -3.62 -17.85
CA PRO A 23 -9.78 -3.10 -18.06
C PRO A 23 -10.64 -3.98 -18.98
N SER A 24 -10.07 -4.51 -20.07
CA SER A 24 -10.79 -5.40 -20.98
C SER A 24 -11.33 -6.66 -20.30
N GLU A 25 -10.54 -7.27 -19.41
CA GLU A 25 -10.95 -8.46 -18.65
C GLU A 25 -12.08 -8.12 -17.67
N PHE A 26 -11.97 -6.98 -16.98
CA PHE A 26 -13.04 -6.53 -16.10
C PHE A 26 -14.34 -6.28 -16.88
N PHE A 27 -14.27 -5.70 -18.08
CA PHE A 27 -15.44 -5.47 -18.94
C PHE A 27 -16.10 -6.78 -19.41
N ASP A 28 -15.34 -7.86 -19.64
CA ASP A 28 -15.92 -9.18 -19.94
C ASP A 28 -16.79 -9.67 -18.77
N LYS A 29 -16.26 -9.54 -17.54
CA LYS A 29 -16.95 -9.95 -16.32
C LYS A 29 -18.13 -9.02 -16.00
N LEU A 30 -17.99 -7.72 -16.27
CA LEU A 30 -19.06 -6.72 -16.12
C LEU A 30 -20.24 -7.02 -17.05
N ASP A 31 -20.00 -7.34 -18.32
CA ASP A 31 -21.09 -7.70 -19.26
C ASP A 31 -21.87 -8.92 -18.76
N VAL A 32 -21.17 -9.97 -18.33
CA VAL A 32 -21.79 -11.17 -17.74
C VAL A 32 -22.58 -10.82 -16.47
N PHE A 33 -21.98 -10.04 -15.57
CA PHE A 33 -22.60 -9.61 -14.32
C PHE A 33 -23.90 -8.84 -14.57
N ILE A 34 -23.87 -7.85 -15.46
CA ILE A 34 -25.02 -7.04 -15.83
C ILE A 34 -26.13 -7.89 -16.45
N ARG A 35 -25.80 -8.81 -17.38
CA ARG A 35 -26.79 -9.70 -17.99
C ARG A 35 -27.44 -10.63 -16.97
N ASN A 36 -26.68 -11.14 -16.01
CA ASN A 36 -27.19 -11.98 -14.92
C ASN A 36 -28.07 -11.19 -13.94
N MET A 37 -27.72 -9.94 -13.68
CA MET A 37 -28.51 -9.05 -12.83
C MET A 37 -29.84 -8.66 -13.47
N PHE A 38 -29.88 -8.60 -14.80
CA PHE A 38 -30.98 -8.08 -15.59
C PHE A 38 -31.48 -9.06 -16.70
N PRO A 39 -31.85 -10.31 -16.36
CA PRO A 39 -32.04 -11.37 -17.36
C PRO A 39 -33.30 -11.21 -18.22
N MET A 40 -34.31 -10.45 -17.76
CA MET A 40 -35.59 -10.24 -18.46
C MET A 40 -35.75 -8.83 -19.04
N ARG A 41 -34.67 -8.06 -19.17
CA ARG A 41 -34.74 -6.68 -19.70
C ARG A 41 -34.77 -6.70 -21.22
N GLU A 42 -35.60 -5.83 -21.79
CA GLU A 42 -35.80 -5.72 -23.24
C GLU A 42 -34.61 -5.04 -23.93
N SER A 43 -33.93 -4.12 -23.23
CA SER A 43 -32.74 -3.44 -23.74
C SER A 43 -31.78 -3.07 -22.60
N ILE A 44 -30.49 -3.17 -22.91
CA ILE A 44 -29.38 -2.69 -22.08
C ILE A 44 -28.56 -1.76 -22.96
N TYR A 45 -28.43 -0.50 -22.54
CA TYR A 45 -27.61 0.50 -23.20
C TYR A 45 -26.45 0.91 -22.31
N MET A 46 -25.23 0.95 -22.86
CA MET A 46 -24.02 1.17 -22.07
C MET A 46 -23.14 2.24 -22.73
N ARG A 47 -22.77 3.26 -21.95
CA ARG A 47 -21.85 4.33 -22.35
C ARG A 47 -20.65 4.37 -21.41
N ALA A 48 -19.46 4.53 -21.97
CA ALA A 48 -18.22 4.79 -21.24
C ALA A 48 -17.67 6.18 -21.56
N TYR A 49 -17.16 6.87 -20.54
CA TYR A 49 -16.72 8.26 -20.63
C TYR A 49 -15.26 8.36 -20.21
N ALA A 50 -14.42 8.93 -21.09
CA ALA A 50 -13.01 9.18 -20.80
C ALA A 50 -12.41 10.24 -21.73
N SER A 51 -11.24 10.75 -21.32
CA SER A 51 -10.29 11.34 -22.23
C SER A 51 -9.53 10.26 -23.00
N TRP A 52 -10.05 9.89 -24.18
CA TRP A 52 -9.52 8.76 -24.99
C TRP A 52 -8.07 8.89 -25.44
N GLY A 53 -7.43 10.05 -25.28
CA GLY A 53 -6.00 10.21 -25.56
C GLY A 53 -5.12 9.26 -24.73
N LEU A 54 -5.51 8.96 -23.49
CA LEU A 54 -4.78 8.05 -22.59
C LEU A 54 -5.30 6.60 -22.65
N HIS A 55 -6.50 6.39 -23.20
CA HIS A 55 -7.19 5.10 -23.21
C HIS A 55 -7.51 4.62 -24.63
N SER A 56 -6.72 5.04 -25.63
CA SER A 56 -7.02 4.75 -27.04
C SER A 56 -7.03 3.25 -27.38
N THR A 57 -6.28 2.44 -26.62
CA THR A 57 -6.16 1.00 -26.84
C THR A 57 -7.43 0.21 -26.52
N ILE A 58 -8.28 0.69 -25.60
CA ILE A 58 -9.50 -0.01 -25.20
C ILE A 58 -10.72 0.36 -26.07
N VAL A 59 -10.66 1.46 -26.83
CA VAL A 59 -11.80 1.99 -27.60
C VAL A 59 -12.41 0.95 -28.55
N ASN A 60 -11.57 0.30 -29.36
CA ASN A 60 -12.04 -0.72 -30.30
C ASN A 60 -12.69 -1.90 -29.57
N TYR A 61 -12.12 -2.29 -28.44
CA TYR A 61 -12.65 -3.37 -27.62
C TYR A 61 -14.03 -3.02 -27.05
N LEU A 62 -14.20 -1.81 -26.52
CA LEU A 62 -15.48 -1.31 -26.01
C LEU A 62 -16.56 -1.29 -27.10
N HIS A 63 -16.24 -0.80 -28.30
CA HIS A 63 -17.16 -0.83 -29.43
C HIS A 63 -17.58 -2.26 -29.81
N MET A 64 -16.64 -3.21 -29.83
CA MET A 64 -16.96 -4.63 -30.11
C MET A 64 -17.87 -5.24 -29.04
N LYS A 65 -17.88 -4.70 -27.82
CA LYS A 65 -18.78 -5.09 -26.73
C LYS A 65 -20.12 -4.34 -26.73
N GLY A 66 -20.37 -3.49 -27.73
CA GLY A 66 -21.59 -2.68 -27.80
C GLY A 66 -21.63 -1.52 -26.81
N VAL A 67 -20.47 -1.12 -26.27
CA VAL A 67 -20.33 0.07 -25.43
C VAL A 67 -20.16 1.29 -26.33
N ASP A 68 -21.00 2.29 -26.12
CA ASP A 68 -20.86 3.59 -26.76
C ASP A 68 -19.80 4.43 -26.04
N VAL A 69 -18.89 5.00 -26.80
CA VAL A 69 -17.62 5.57 -26.33
C VAL A 69 -17.74 7.09 -26.44
N VAL A 70 -17.92 7.76 -25.30
CA VAL A 70 -18.15 9.22 -25.24
C VAL A 70 -16.86 9.93 -24.86
N TYR A 71 -16.40 10.83 -25.73
CA TYR A 71 -15.24 11.67 -25.43
C TYR A 71 -15.60 12.73 -24.39
N ALA A 72 -14.94 12.65 -23.24
CA ALA A 72 -14.94 13.70 -22.24
C ALA A 72 -13.63 14.48 -22.32
N TYR A 73 -13.72 15.78 -22.59
CA TYR A 73 -12.55 16.62 -22.75
C TYR A 73 -11.82 16.82 -21.42
N ALA A 74 -10.51 16.55 -21.41
CA ALA A 74 -9.62 16.82 -20.29
C ALA A 74 -8.63 17.92 -20.69
N ALA A 75 -8.82 19.14 -20.19
CA ALA A 75 -7.95 20.27 -20.50
C ALA A 75 -6.80 20.35 -19.48
N LYS A 76 -5.54 20.29 -19.94
CA LYS A 76 -4.39 20.77 -19.17
C LYS A 76 -4.28 22.28 -19.32
N ARG A 77 -4.32 23.03 -18.21
CA ARG A 77 -4.21 24.50 -18.21
C ARG A 77 -2.82 24.96 -17.72
N GLY A 78 -1.80 24.81 -18.55
CA GLY A 78 -0.41 25.19 -18.23
C GLY A 78 0.35 24.13 -17.43
N GLU A 79 1.64 24.38 -17.18
CA GLU A 79 2.61 23.38 -16.67
C GLU A 79 2.31 22.86 -15.25
N ASN A 80 1.49 23.58 -14.45
CA ASN A 80 1.22 23.27 -13.04
C ASN A 80 -0.24 23.47 -12.59
N LYS A 81 -1.26 23.23 -13.44
CA LYS A 81 -2.68 23.29 -13.00
C LYS A 81 -3.43 21.99 -13.23
N ALA A 82 -4.31 21.69 -12.28
CA ALA A 82 -5.22 20.56 -12.27
C ALA A 82 -5.92 20.38 -13.63
N VAL A 83 -5.91 19.14 -14.12
CA VAL A 83 -6.71 18.70 -15.24
C VAL A 83 -8.17 18.88 -14.83
N LYS A 84 -8.93 19.69 -15.58
CA LYS A 84 -10.39 19.69 -15.43
C LYS A 84 -10.89 18.46 -16.15
N ASN A 85 -11.18 17.40 -15.39
CA ASN A 85 -11.94 16.29 -15.91
C ASN A 85 -13.39 16.76 -16.11
N LEU A 86 -13.93 16.59 -17.31
CA LEU A 86 -15.33 16.93 -17.63
C LEU A 86 -16.20 15.68 -17.77
N ALA A 87 -15.65 14.48 -17.52
CA ALA A 87 -16.39 13.23 -17.58
C ALA A 87 -17.61 13.28 -16.66
N ASP A 88 -17.45 13.70 -15.41
CA ASP A 88 -18.55 13.74 -14.43
C ASP A 88 -19.72 14.60 -14.89
N MET A 89 -19.40 15.80 -15.39
CA MET A 89 -20.40 16.73 -15.92
C MET A 89 -21.08 16.16 -17.17
N LYS A 90 -20.32 15.52 -18.07
CA LYS A 90 -20.87 14.94 -19.30
C LYS A 90 -21.76 13.73 -18.99
N ILE A 91 -21.36 12.87 -18.06
CA ILE A 91 -22.17 11.76 -17.56
C ILE A 91 -23.47 12.31 -16.97
N ALA A 92 -23.41 13.32 -16.10
CA ALA A 92 -24.60 13.89 -15.47
C ALA A 92 -25.59 14.46 -16.50
N VAL A 93 -25.10 15.15 -17.53
CA VAL A 93 -25.92 15.64 -18.64
C VAL A 93 -26.55 14.49 -19.43
N ASP A 94 -25.76 13.49 -19.82
CA ASP A 94 -26.28 12.39 -20.65
C ASP A 94 -27.26 11.48 -19.88
N VAL A 95 -27.05 11.30 -18.57
CA VAL A 95 -28.01 10.61 -17.69
C VAL A 95 -29.31 11.41 -17.59
N PHE A 96 -29.21 12.74 -17.47
CA PHE A 96 -30.40 13.61 -17.44
C PHE A 96 -31.16 13.57 -18.77
N ASP A 97 -30.47 13.68 -19.90
CA ASP A 97 -31.09 13.57 -21.23
C ASP A 97 -31.77 12.21 -21.38
N SER A 98 -31.09 11.12 -21.00
CA SER A 98 -31.68 9.78 -20.95
C SER A 98 -32.93 9.72 -20.08
N LEU A 99 -32.93 10.36 -18.91
CA LEU A 99 -34.08 10.40 -18.01
C LEU A 99 -35.30 11.06 -18.65
N MET A 100 -35.08 12.07 -19.49
CA MET A 100 -36.14 12.81 -20.17
C MET A 100 -36.62 12.10 -21.45
N GLU A 101 -35.69 11.56 -22.25
CA GLU A 101 -35.99 10.99 -23.57
C GLU A 101 -36.47 9.52 -23.50
N HIS A 102 -36.07 8.79 -22.46
CA HIS A 102 -36.34 7.36 -22.33
C HIS A 102 -37.15 7.04 -21.06
N PRO A 103 -38.45 7.38 -21.02
CA PRO A 103 -39.31 7.13 -19.85
C PRO A 103 -39.43 5.64 -19.50
N GLU A 104 -39.24 4.74 -20.47
CA GLU A 104 -39.26 3.27 -20.33
C GLU A 104 -38.07 2.69 -19.55
N VAL A 105 -37.00 3.47 -19.37
CA VAL A 105 -35.84 3.10 -18.55
C VAL A 105 -36.25 3.22 -17.09
N ASP A 106 -36.24 2.13 -16.36
CA ASP A 106 -36.61 2.11 -14.94
C ASP A 106 -35.40 1.97 -14.01
N THR A 107 -34.23 1.60 -14.55
CA THR A 107 -33.01 1.37 -13.79
C THR A 107 -31.82 2.05 -14.46
N TYR A 108 -31.07 2.80 -13.67
CA TYR A 108 -29.82 3.44 -14.05
C TYR A 108 -28.67 2.80 -13.27
N VAL A 109 -27.65 2.35 -13.98
CA VAL A 109 -26.41 1.83 -13.38
C VAL A 109 -25.31 2.87 -13.58
N LEU A 110 -24.74 3.38 -12.49
CA LEU A 110 -23.59 4.26 -12.55
C LEU A 110 -22.37 3.47 -12.07
N VAL A 111 -21.37 3.34 -12.92
CA VAL A 111 -20.11 2.68 -12.59
C VAL A 111 -19.11 3.78 -12.17
N THR A 112 -19.25 4.22 -10.92
CA THR A 112 -18.46 5.28 -10.29
C THR A 112 -18.64 5.24 -8.77
N GLY A 113 -17.62 5.68 -8.04
CA GLY A 113 -17.66 5.85 -6.58
C GLY A 113 -17.78 7.32 -6.13
N ASP A 114 -17.79 8.26 -7.07
CA ASP A 114 -17.62 9.69 -6.79
C ASP A 114 -18.86 10.33 -6.15
N LEU A 115 -18.65 11.05 -5.05
CA LEU A 115 -19.69 11.74 -4.30
C LEU A 115 -20.37 12.84 -5.13
N ASP A 116 -19.70 13.37 -6.16
CA ASP A 116 -20.24 14.42 -7.04
C ASP A 116 -21.49 13.95 -7.82
N PHE A 117 -21.72 12.63 -7.94
CA PHE A 117 -22.94 12.06 -8.54
C PHE A 117 -24.14 12.02 -7.58
N LEU A 118 -23.97 12.34 -6.30
CA LEU A 118 -25.06 12.27 -5.31
C LEU A 118 -26.31 13.09 -5.70
N PRO A 119 -26.21 14.33 -6.23
CA PRO A 119 -27.37 15.07 -6.70
C PRO A 119 -28.11 14.38 -7.85
N LEU A 120 -27.37 13.71 -8.74
CA LEU A 120 -27.94 12.95 -9.86
C LEU A 120 -28.69 11.72 -9.36
N VAL A 121 -28.15 11.00 -8.37
CA VAL A 121 -28.83 9.88 -7.71
C VAL A 121 -30.16 10.34 -7.11
N PHE A 122 -30.18 11.46 -6.38
CA PHE A 122 -31.42 12.00 -5.83
C PHE A 122 -32.43 12.40 -6.91
N LEU A 123 -31.96 12.95 -8.03
CA LEU A 123 -32.81 13.30 -9.15
C LEU A 123 -33.46 12.05 -9.76
N LEU A 124 -32.68 11.01 -10.07
CA LEU A 124 -33.19 9.74 -10.60
C LEU A 124 -34.26 9.13 -9.68
N LYS A 125 -33.99 9.10 -8.37
CA LYS A 125 -34.93 8.57 -7.38
C LYS A 125 -36.20 9.41 -7.26
N LYS A 126 -36.09 10.74 -7.36
CA LYS A 126 -37.25 11.64 -7.40
C LYS A 126 -38.19 11.30 -8.57
N TYR A 127 -37.65 10.81 -9.68
CA TYR A 127 -38.42 10.35 -10.85
C TYR A 127 -38.81 8.86 -10.77
N GLY A 128 -38.68 8.23 -9.61
CA GLY A 128 -39.07 6.84 -9.39
C GLY A 128 -38.17 5.82 -10.09
N LYS A 129 -36.96 6.23 -10.50
CA LYS A 129 -35.98 5.33 -11.13
C LYS A 129 -35.17 4.62 -10.06
N LYS A 130 -34.85 3.35 -10.32
CA LYS A 130 -33.92 2.56 -9.53
C LYS A 130 -32.48 2.95 -9.88
N VAL A 131 -31.64 3.14 -8.88
CA VAL A 131 -30.23 3.49 -9.05
C VAL A 131 -29.35 2.37 -8.50
N VAL A 132 -28.44 1.87 -9.34
CA VAL A 132 -27.44 0.87 -8.99
C VAL A 132 -26.06 1.52 -9.12
N ILE A 133 -25.23 1.38 -8.08
CA ILE A 133 -23.83 1.81 -8.13
C ILE A 133 -22.93 0.59 -8.27
N ILE A 134 -21.94 0.67 -9.15
CA ILE A 134 -20.83 -0.28 -9.23
C ILE A 134 -19.53 0.49 -9.03
N SER A 135 -18.74 0.17 -7.99
CA SER A 135 -17.52 0.92 -7.67
C SER A 135 -16.46 0.03 -7.04
N ASP A 136 -15.21 0.49 -7.04
CA ASP A 136 -14.24 0.03 -6.05
C ASP A 136 -14.73 0.41 -4.65
N GLU A 137 -14.64 -0.52 -3.70
CA GLU A 137 -15.00 -0.32 -2.29
C GLU A 137 -14.19 0.80 -1.63
N MET A 138 -12.92 0.95 -1.99
CA MET A 138 -12.05 2.01 -1.47
C MET A 138 -12.34 3.39 -2.06
N ALA A 139 -13.00 3.44 -3.23
CA ALA A 139 -13.37 4.69 -3.91
C ALA A 139 -14.82 5.12 -3.62
N LEU A 140 -15.65 4.23 -3.05
CA LEU A 140 -17.07 4.46 -2.87
C LEU A 140 -17.35 5.39 -1.68
N ALA A 141 -17.95 6.55 -1.96
CA ALA A 141 -18.40 7.44 -0.90
C ALA A 141 -19.62 6.89 -0.13
N GLY A 142 -19.54 6.83 1.20
CA GLY A 142 -20.61 6.34 2.07
C GLY A 142 -22.00 6.97 1.85
N PRO A 143 -22.12 8.31 1.66
CA PRO A 143 -23.39 8.95 1.33
C PRO A 143 -23.96 8.52 -0.03
N LEU A 144 -23.11 8.32 -1.05
CA LEU A 144 -23.53 7.84 -2.37
C LEU A 144 -24.08 6.41 -2.28
N ALA A 145 -23.39 5.54 -1.55
CA ALA A 145 -23.84 4.18 -1.27
C ALA A 145 -25.20 4.17 -0.57
N SER A 146 -25.37 5.01 0.46
CA SER A 146 -26.59 5.11 1.25
C SER A 146 -27.79 5.65 0.45
N ALA A 147 -27.54 6.52 -0.52
CA ALA A 147 -28.59 7.12 -1.35
C ALA A 147 -29.10 6.17 -2.44
N SER A 148 -28.28 5.21 -2.87
CA SER A 148 -28.55 4.30 -3.99
C SER A 148 -29.43 3.11 -3.58
N ASP A 149 -30.05 2.42 -4.54
CA ASP A 149 -30.94 1.29 -4.23
C ASP A 149 -30.19 -0.04 -4.15
N LEU A 150 -29.13 -0.20 -4.96
CA LEU A 150 -28.20 -1.31 -4.87
C LEU A 150 -26.77 -0.81 -5.06
N VAL A 151 -25.83 -1.48 -4.42
CA VAL A 151 -24.40 -1.21 -4.52
C VAL A 151 -23.71 -2.54 -4.75
N PHE A 152 -22.86 -2.59 -5.78
CA PHE A 152 -21.95 -3.69 -6.03
C PHE A 152 -20.53 -3.15 -6.09
N THR A 153 -19.60 -3.97 -5.63
CA THR A 153 -18.18 -3.68 -5.65
C THR A 153 -17.50 -4.41 -6.80
N TYR A 154 -16.28 -4.01 -7.15
CA TYR A 154 -15.55 -4.71 -8.21
C TYR A 154 -15.30 -6.19 -7.90
N LYS A 155 -15.16 -6.57 -6.62
CA LYS A 155 -15.10 -7.98 -6.17
C LYS A 155 -16.40 -8.76 -6.36
N ASP A 156 -17.55 -8.08 -6.48
CA ASP A 156 -18.84 -8.72 -6.78
C ASP A 156 -18.98 -8.98 -8.29
N VAL A 157 -18.38 -8.11 -9.11
CA VAL A 157 -18.33 -8.24 -10.58
C VAL A 157 -17.27 -9.27 -10.99
N ASP A 158 -16.09 -9.19 -10.37
CA ASP A 158 -14.93 -10.01 -10.63
C ASP A 158 -14.47 -10.72 -9.34
N PRO A 159 -14.87 -11.99 -9.14
CA PRO A 159 -14.44 -12.78 -7.99
C PRO A 159 -12.91 -12.96 -7.89
N ASP A 160 -12.16 -12.83 -8.98
CA ASP A 160 -10.69 -12.97 -8.95
C ASP A 160 -10.04 -11.79 -8.20
N ILE A 161 -10.65 -10.60 -8.23
CA ILE A 161 -10.22 -9.44 -7.44
C ILE A 161 -10.22 -9.77 -5.94
N LYS A 162 -11.20 -10.55 -5.47
CA LYS A 162 -11.23 -11.00 -4.08
C LYS A 162 -10.02 -11.88 -3.74
N SER A 163 -9.65 -12.78 -4.65
CA SER A 163 -8.49 -13.66 -4.48
C SER A 163 -7.18 -12.85 -4.51
N ILE A 164 -7.07 -11.87 -5.41
CA ILE A 164 -5.91 -10.96 -5.49
C ILE A 164 -5.73 -10.18 -4.18
N LEU A 165 -6.82 -9.61 -3.64
CA LEU A 165 -6.79 -8.88 -2.37
C LEU A 165 -6.33 -9.77 -1.21
N GLN A 166 -6.83 -11.01 -1.13
CA GLN A 166 -6.41 -11.96 -0.10
C GLN A 166 -4.93 -12.32 -0.21
N ILE A 167 -4.42 -12.49 -1.43
CA ILE A 167 -3.00 -12.77 -1.67
C ILE A 167 -2.15 -11.55 -1.28
N GLN A 168 -2.56 -10.34 -1.67
CA GLN A 168 -1.88 -9.09 -1.30
C GLN A 168 -1.82 -8.92 0.22
N GLU A 169 -2.95 -9.07 0.92
CA GLU A 169 -3.01 -9.03 2.39
C GLU A 169 -2.08 -10.06 3.04
N GLN A 170 -2.02 -11.28 2.48
CA GLN A 170 -1.14 -12.33 3.00
C GLN A 170 0.35 -12.02 2.76
N VAL A 171 0.70 -11.49 1.58
CA VAL A 171 2.06 -11.08 1.23
C VAL A 171 2.51 -9.92 2.12
N ASP A 172 1.64 -8.93 2.31
CA ASP A 172 1.87 -7.79 3.19
C ASP A 172 2.07 -8.24 4.63
N MET A 173 1.23 -9.15 5.13
CA MET A 173 1.36 -9.70 6.48
C MET A 173 2.68 -10.48 6.66
N THR A 174 3.07 -11.28 5.65
CA THR A 174 4.34 -12.02 5.66
C THR A 174 5.52 -11.05 5.69
N SER A 175 5.49 -10.03 4.84
CA SER A 175 6.50 -8.96 4.78
C SER A 175 6.62 -8.21 6.11
N LEU A 176 5.49 -7.85 6.73
CA LEU A 176 5.48 -7.21 8.04
C LEU A 176 6.12 -8.11 9.12
N ILE A 177 5.79 -9.41 9.14
CA ILE A 177 6.41 -10.36 10.09
C ILE A 177 7.92 -10.39 9.85
N GLU A 178 8.36 -10.65 8.62
CA GLU A 178 9.79 -10.72 8.28
C GLU A 178 10.53 -9.44 8.69
N VAL A 179 10.03 -8.27 8.30
CA VAL A 179 10.63 -6.98 8.66
C VAL A 179 10.67 -6.82 10.18
N THR A 180 9.60 -7.17 10.90
CA THR A 180 9.56 -7.10 12.36
C THR A 180 10.63 -7.98 13.00
N LEU A 181 10.81 -9.20 12.51
CA LEU A 181 11.81 -10.13 13.05
C LEU A 181 13.23 -9.68 12.72
N LYS A 182 13.47 -9.13 11.52
CA LYS A 182 14.77 -8.52 11.15
C LYS A 182 15.11 -7.33 12.05
N LEU A 183 14.14 -6.48 12.37
CA LEU A 183 14.30 -5.35 13.28
C LEU A 183 14.53 -5.81 14.74
N ALA A 184 13.80 -6.84 15.18
CA ALA A 184 14.02 -7.47 16.48
C ALA A 184 15.45 -8.01 16.61
N TYR A 185 15.95 -8.66 15.55
CA TYR A 185 17.29 -9.24 15.50
C TYR A 185 18.35 -8.12 15.52
N MET A 186 18.15 -7.05 14.74
CA MET A 186 18.99 -5.86 14.80
C MET A 186 19.08 -5.30 16.23
N ALA A 187 17.96 -5.22 16.96
CA ALA A 187 17.94 -4.73 18.33
C ALA A 187 18.75 -5.61 19.30
N GLU A 188 18.63 -6.94 19.18
CA GLU A 188 19.45 -7.88 19.96
C GLU A 188 20.95 -7.75 19.64
N GLU A 189 21.32 -7.61 18.36
CA GLU A 189 22.73 -7.39 17.93
C GLU A 189 23.31 -6.08 18.47
N MET A 190 22.46 -5.06 18.62
CA MET A 190 22.81 -3.78 19.25
C MET A 190 22.90 -3.87 20.78
N GLY A 191 22.58 -5.02 21.38
CA GLY A 191 22.57 -5.25 22.82
C GLY A 191 21.37 -4.63 23.55
N TYR A 192 20.30 -4.28 22.84
CA TYR A 192 19.07 -3.80 23.48
C TYR A 192 18.28 -4.97 24.07
N GLN A 193 17.69 -4.75 25.25
CA GLN A 193 16.65 -5.64 25.75
C GLN A 193 15.37 -5.42 24.94
N LEU A 194 14.94 -6.43 24.21
CA LEU A 194 13.77 -6.29 23.35
C LEU A 194 12.51 -6.13 24.20
N SER A 195 11.67 -5.16 23.84
CA SER A 195 10.34 -4.96 24.42
C SER A 195 9.37 -4.57 23.31
N PRO A 196 8.04 -4.73 23.52
CA PRO A 196 7.04 -4.26 22.56
C PRO A 196 7.21 -2.79 22.17
N SER A 197 7.60 -1.92 23.11
CA SER A 197 7.82 -0.50 22.83
C SER A 197 8.99 -0.27 21.86
N ILE A 198 10.10 -0.99 22.04
CA ILE A 198 11.26 -0.89 21.15
C ILE A 198 10.93 -1.43 19.75
N LEU A 199 10.24 -2.57 19.67
CA LEU A 199 9.77 -3.10 18.39
C LEU A 199 8.88 -2.11 17.65
N LYS A 200 7.95 -1.48 18.36
CA LYS A 200 7.05 -0.49 17.77
C LYS A 200 7.80 0.76 17.28
N GLU A 201 8.79 1.25 18.04
CA GLU A 201 9.65 2.37 17.62
C GLU A 201 10.42 2.02 16.34
N LEU A 202 10.99 0.82 16.26
CA LEU A 202 11.72 0.33 15.09
C LEU A 202 10.82 0.17 13.85
N LEU A 203 9.60 -0.35 14.03
CA LEU A 203 8.61 -0.45 12.96
C LEU A 203 8.18 0.92 12.45
N ALA A 204 7.92 1.87 13.35
CA ALA A 204 7.60 3.24 12.97
C ALA A 204 8.75 3.91 12.20
N LEU A 205 9.99 3.58 12.56
CA LEU A 205 11.18 4.07 11.87
C LEU A 205 11.36 3.48 10.47
N HIS A 206 10.94 2.23 10.25
CA HIS A 206 10.98 1.58 8.93
C HIS A 206 9.80 2.02 8.04
N PHE A 207 8.58 2.08 8.57
CA PHE A 207 7.35 2.32 7.80
C PHE A 207 6.87 3.80 7.80
N GLY A 208 7.58 4.73 8.45
CA GLY A 208 7.24 6.16 8.48
C GLY A 208 6.10 6.54 9.45
N SER A 209 5.20 5.62 9.77
CA SER A 209 4.27 5.65 10.92
C SER A 209 3.53 4.31 11.02
N PHE A 210 3.90 3.43 11.96
CA PHE A 210 3.28 2.12 12.08
C PHE A 210 1.96 2.19 12.85
N GLN A 211 0.83 1.88 12.18
CA GLN A 211 -0.49 1.77 12.80
C GLN A 211 -1.04 0.36 12.72
N GLU A 212 -1.34 -0.26 13.85
CA GLU A 212 -1.71 -1.68 13.93
C GLU A 212 -2.99 -2.03 13.17
N ARG A 213 -3.92 -1.07 13.11
CA ARG A 213 -5.20 -1.23 12.43
C ARG A 213 -5.05 -1.37 10.92
N GLU A 214 -4.01 -0.77 10.33
CA GLU A 214 -3.72 -0.89 8.90
C GLU A 214 -3.32 -2.34 8.54
N TRP A 215 -2.87 -3.13 9.53
CA TRP A 215 -2.42 -4.50 9.36
C TRP A 215 -3.39 -5.52 9.99
N GLY A 216 -4.63 -5.10 10.29
CA GLY A 216 -5.66 -5.99 10.84
C GLY A 216 -5.56 -6.28 12.34
N PHE A 217 -4.69 -5.58 13.08
CA PHE A 217 -4.57 -5.78 14.53
C PHE A 217 -5.32 -4.70 15.33
N PRO A 218 -6.08 -5.07 16.37
CA PRO A 218 -6.79 -4.10 17.20
C PRO A 218 -5.86 -3.20 18.03
N ASN A 219 -4.65 -3.69 18.34
CA ASN A 219 -3.60 -2.98 19.08
C ASN A 219 -2.25 -3.72 18.94
N PHE A 220 -1.13 -3.07 19.34
CA PHE A 220 0.21 -3.67 19.23
C PHE A 220 0.36 -4.97 20.00
N LYS A 221 -0.31 -5.07 21.15
CA LYS A 221 -0.25 -6.26 21.98
C LYS A 221 -0.77 -7.48 21.21
N ALA A 222 -1.88 -7.34 20.47
CA ALA A 222 -2.41 -8.42 19.65
C ALA A 222 -1.42 -8.89 18.56
N PHE A 223 -0.66 -7.96 17.97
CA PHE A 223 0.40 -8.28 17.03
C PHE A 223 1.55 -9.04 17.70
N VAL A 224 2.04 -8.58 18.85
CA VAL A 224 3.10 -9.28 19.61
C VAL A 224 2.63 -10.65 20.11
N ASP A 225 1.39 -10.75 20.61
CA ASP A 225 0.77 -12.01 21.02
C ASP A 225 0.69 -12.99 19.83
N MET A 226 0.44 -12.49 18.61
CA MET A 226 0.46 -13.29 17.38
C MET A 226 1.88 -13.80 17.08
N LEU A 227 2.91 -12.96 17.17
CA LEU A 227 4.31 -13.39 17.00
C LEU A 227 4.72 -14.45 18.04
N GLU A 228 4.29 -14.30 19.30
CA GLU A 228 4.55 -15.28 20.37
C GLU A 228 3.83 -16.60 20.09
N ARG A 229 2.55 -16.58 19.70
CA ARG A 229 1.77 -17.80 19.40
C ARG A 229 2.36 -18.61 18.24
N HIS A 230 2.91 -17.94 17.24
CA HIS A 230 3.62 -18.60 16.13
C HIS A 230 5.05 -19.01 16.49
N GLY A 231 5.50 -18.71 17.71
CA GLY A 231 6.80 -19.12 18.23
C GLY A 231 7.97 -18.32 17.68
N TYR A 232 7.76 -17.14 17.09
CA TYR A 232 8.84 -16.29 16.59
C TYR A 232 9.55 -15.51 17.70
N VAL A 233 8.80 -15.12 18.74
CA VAL A 233 9.32 -14.45 19.93
C VAL A 233 8.81 -15.15 21.18
N GLU A 234 9.49 -14.96 22.30
CA GLU A 234 9.02 -15.41 23.61
C GLU A 234 9.32 -14.36 24.69
N PHE A 235 8.45 -14.27 25.71
CA PHE A 235 8.71 -13.41 26.85
C PHE A 235 9.72 -14.05 27.80
N THR A 236 10.87 -13.41 27.98
CA THR A 236 11.85 -13.80 29.01
C THR A 236 11.45 -13.29 30.40
N ASP A 237 10.76 -12.16 30.46
CA ASP A 237 10.20 -11.57 31.67
C ASP A 237 8.89 -10.85 31.34
N ARG A 238 7.74 -11.48 31.66
CA ARG A 238 6.42 -10.91 31.40
C ARG A 238 6.11 -9.68 32.25
N ALA A 239 6.69 -9.56 33.45
CA ALA A 239 6.44 -8.42 34.33
C ALA A 239 7.12 -7.14 33.78
N LYS A 240 8.30 -7.30 33.20
CA LYS A 240 9.05 -6.20 32.54
C LYS A 240 8.75 -6.07 31.05
N MET A 241 7.88 -6.92 30.49
CA MET A 241 7.58 -6.99 29.06
C MET A 241 8.83 -7.18 28.19
N LEU A 242 9.77 -8.01 28.66
CA LEU A 242 10.99 -8.33 27.93
C LEU A 242 10.78 -9.55 27.04
N LEU A 243 11.20 -9.42 25.80
CA LEU A 243 11.10 -10.40 24.72
C LEU A 243 12.50 -10.87 24.32
N ARG A 244 12.55 -12.03 23.67
CA ARG A 244 13.68 -12.43 22.82
C ARG A 244 13.17 -13.11 21.55
N LEU A 245 13.98 -13.09 20.49
CA LEU A 245 13.75 -13.94 19.34
C LEU A 245 14.05 -15.40 19.68
N THR A 246 13.16 -16.29 19.26
CA THR A 246 13.41 -17.73 19.31
C THR A 246 14.33 -18.15 18.17
N PRO A 247 14.86 -19.39 18.16
CA PRO A 247 15.57 -19.92 16.99
C PRO A 247 14.75 -19.83 15.69
N LEU A 248 13.44 -20.13 15.75
CA LEU A 248 12.53 -20.00 14.62
C LEU A 248 12.39 -18.55 14.15
N GLY A 249 12.31 -17.60 15.08
CA GLY A 249 12.27 -16.17 14.76
C GLY A 249 13.53 -15.69 14.04
N LYS A 250 14.71 -16.15 14.45
CA LYS A 250 15.99 -15.83 13.79
C LYS A 250 16.11 -16.48 12.41
N GLU A 251 15.70 -17.73 12.29
CA GLU A 251 15.66 -18.43 11.00
C GLU A 251 14.74 -17.72 10.00
N THR A 252 13.53 -17.35 10.44
CA THR A 252 12.55 -16.63 9.61
C THR A 252 13.04 -15.23 9.23
N ALA A 253 13.73 -14.54 10.13
CA ALA A 253 14.36 -13.25 9.82
C ALA A 253 15.48 -13.38 8.77
N GLY A 254 16.22 -14.50 8.79
CA GLY A 254 17.41 -14.76 7.97
C GLY A 254 18.64 -13.97 8.42
N ALA A 255 18.57 -12.63 8.36
CA ALA A 255 19.63 -11.71 8.77
C ALA A 255 19.04 -10.49 9.49
N PRO A 256 19.78 -9.83 10.40
CA PRO A 256 19.30 -8.61 11.05
C PRO A 256 19.09 -7.49 10.03
N TYR A 257 18.12 -6.61 10.30
CA TYR A 257 17.82 -5.47 9.44
C TYR A 257 18.99 -4.49 9.38
N ILE A 258 19.40 -4.11 8.16
CA ILE A 258 20.43 -3.10 7.92
C ILE A 258 19.77 -1.88 7.27
N PRO A 259 19.73 -0.72 7.94
CA PRO A 259 19.28 0.53 7.35
C PRO A 259 20.19 0.97 6.19
N GLU A 260 19.72 0.81 4.95
CA GLU A 260 20.55 0.96 3.74
C GLU A 260 21.18 2.35 3.59
N GLU A 261 20.42 3.43 3.80
CA GLU A 261 20.93 4.81 3.71
C GLU A 261 22.09 5.05 4.70
N ASP A 262 21.92 4.61 5.94
CA ASP A 262 22.89 4.80 7.02
C ASP A 262 24.12 3.89 6.80
N TYR A 263 23.92 2.68 6.27
CA TYR A 263 24.98 1.76 5.86
C TYR A 263 25.84 2.34 4.73
N GLN A 264 25.22 2.88 3.68
CA GLN A 264 25.94 3.49 2.56
C GLN A 264 26.72 4.74 3.00
N LEU A 265 26.12 5.56 3.87
CA LEU A 265 26.82 6.69 4.47
C LEU A 265 28.05 6.26 5.28
N ALA A 266 27.92 5.23 6.12
CA ALA A 266 29.02 4.71 6.91
C ALA A 266 30.15 4.16 6.02
N LYS A 267 29.79 3.37 4.99
CA LYS A 267 30.74 2.82 4.02
C LYS A 267 31.47 3.92 3.25
N GLN A 268 30.75 4.93 2.78
CA GLN A 268 31.35 6.07 2.08
C GLN A 268 32.38 6.81 2.95
N LEU A 269 32.06 7.10 4.22
CA LEU A 269 32.98 7.79 5.13
C LEU A 269 34.18 6.90 5.51
N CYS A 270 33.96 5.61 5.62
CA CYS A 270 35.02 4.63 5.90
C CYS A 270 36.03 4.54 4.76
N GLU A 271 35.55 4.46 3.52
CA GLU A 271 36.40 4.32 2.33
C GLU A 271 37.06 5.65 1.91
N LYS A 272 36.32 6.77 1.94
CA LYS A 272 36.84 8.06 1.44
C LYS A 272 37.58 8.89 2.48
N ASP A 273 37.12 8.87 3.74
CA ASP A 273 37.74 9.67 4.81
C ASP A 273 38.68 8.84 5.69
N HIS A 274 38.86 7.54 5.39
CA HIS A 274 39.65 6.57 6.18
C HIS A 274 39.28 6.54 7.68
N LEU A 275 38.01 6.80 8.00
CA LEU A 275 37.50 6.79 9.37
C LEU A 275 37.03 5.38 9.74
N LYS A 276 37.53 4.83 10.83
CA LYS A 276 37.12 3.52 11.37
C LYS A 276 36.73 3.63 12.85
N GLY A 277 36.12 2.56 13.37
CA GLY A 277 35.86 2.35 14.80
C GLY A 277 35.17 3.54 15.48
N GLY A 278 35.72 3.96 16.63
CA GLY A 278 35.11 5.00 17.47
C GLY A 278 35.01 6.38 16.78
N LYS A 279 35.99 6.72 15.92
CA LYS A 279 36.03 8.01 15.21
C LYS A 279 34.90 8.13 14.20
N LEU A 280 34.64 7.05 13.45
CA LEU A 280 33.53 7.00 12.49
C LEU A 280 32.17 7.11 13.19
N ILE A 281 31.98 6.36 14.29
CA ILE A 281 30.75 6.43 15.11
C ILE A 281 30.49 7.85 15.61
N ALA A 282 31.51 8.55 16.10
CA ALA A 282 31.36 9.92 16.60
C ALA A 282 30.97 10.91 15.48
N LYS A 283 31.52 10.74 14.27
CA LYS A 283 31.16 11.58 13.11
C LYS A 283 29.72 11.33 12.65
N LEU A 284 29.33 10.06 12.52
CA LEU A 284 27.98 9.68 12.10
C LEU A 284 26.90 10.20 13.06
N ARG A 285 27.14 10.09 14.37
CA ARG A 285 26.22 10.64 15.40
C ARG A 285 26.05 12.16 15.29
N LYS A 286 27.12 12.90 14.98
CA LYS A 286 27.06 14.35 14.78
C LYS A 286 26.29 14.71 13.50
N LEU A 287 26.49 13.94 12.43
CA LEU A 287 25.84 14.17 11.14
C LEU A 287 24.35 13.84 11.16
N SER A 288 23.94 12.79 11.90
CA SER A 288 22.53 12.40 11.92
C SER A 288 21.67 13.48 12.58
N GLY A 289 22.12 14.07 13.68
CA GLY A 289 21.35 15.04 14.46
C GLY A 289 20.01 14.47 15.01
N LYS A 290 19.79 13.15 14.89
CA LYS A 290 18.53 12.47 15.23
C LYS A 290 18.52 12.03 16.71
N GLN A 291 17.33 12.04 17.31
CA GLN A 291 17.07 11.50 18.65
C GLN A 291 16.56 10.03 18.57
N GLY A 292 16.36 9.38 19.72
CA GLY A 292 15.89 7.98 19.77
C GLY A 292 16.97 6.97 19.37
N ILE A 293 16.56 5.81 18.86
CA ILE A 293 17.48 4.72 18.49
C ILE A 293 18.56 5.18 17.50
N LYS A 294 18.21 5.96 16.46
CA LYS A 294 19.16 6.52 15.45
C LYS A 294 20.16 7.55 16.01
N GLY A 295 19.98 8.03 17.23
CA GLY A 295 20.92 8.92 17.93
C GLY A 295 21.93 8.17 18.84
N GLY A 296 21.66 6.90 19.12
CA GLY A 296 22.40 6.09 20.07
C GLY A 296 23.78 5.63 19.58
N LYS A 297 24.74 5.47 20.51
CA LYS A 297 26.06 4.90 20.20
C LYS A 297 25.95 3.46 19.69
N ALA A 298 25.07 2.65 20.29
CA ALA A 298 24.88 1.25 19.94
C ALA A 298 24.37 1.07 18.50
N TYR A 299 23.44 1.92 18.05
CA TYR A 299 22.94 1.92 16.67
C TYR A 299 24.07 2.14 15.68
N TRP A 300 24.86 3.20 15.84
CA TRP A 300 25.96 3.49 14.91
C TRP A 300 27.11 2.50 15.01
N ALA A 301 27.36 1.92 16.19
CA ALA A 301 28.31 0.82 16.33
C ALA A 301 27.89 -0.41 15.52
N TYR A 302 26.59 -0.75 15.55
CA TYR A 302 26.03 -1.81 14.71
C TYR A 302 26.20 -1.51 13.22
N ILE A 303 25.83 -0.31 12.77
CA ILE A 303 26.00 0.09 11.35
C ILE A 303 27.47 -0.02 10.90
N VAL A 304 28.40 0.45 11.73
CA VAL A 304 29.85 0.42 11.43
C VAL A 304 30.38 -1.02 11.38
N LYS A 305 29.93 -1.89 12.30
CA LYS A 305 30.22 -3.33 12.29
C LYS A 305 29.73 -3.99 11.00
N MET A 306 28.47 -3.74 10.61
CA MET A 306 27.90 -4.30 9.39
C MET A 306 28.59 -3.78 8.12
N ALA A 307 29.13 -2.56 8.15
CA ALA A 307 29.94 -1.98 7.07
C ALA A 307 31.39 -2.52 7.02
N GLY A 308 31.84 -3.33 7.98
CA GLY A 308 33.20 -3.84 8.05
C GLY A 308 34.25 -2.77 8.42
N CYS A 309 33.83 -1.75 9.15
CA CYS A 309 34.63 -0.55 9.45
C CYS A 309 34.92 -0.39 10.95
N ASP A 310 34.81 -1.46 11.72
CA ASP A 310 34.91 -1.50 13.18
C ASP A 310 36.36 -1.54 13.71
N VAL A 311 37.32 -2.07 12.93
CA VAL A 311 38.73 -2.21 13.33
C VAL A 311 39.51 -0.90 13.16
N GLU A 312 40.14 -0.39 14.22
CA GLU A 312 41.19 0.62 14.10
C GLU A 312 42.49 -0.09 13.67
N GLU A 313 43.13 0.32 12.57
CA GLU A 313 44.49 -0.14 12.26
C GLU A 313 45.43 0.35 13.38
N GLY A 314 45.87 -0.55 14.27
CA GLY A 314 46.80 -0.20 15.34
C GLY A 314 46.92 -1.08 16.59
N GLU A 315 46.52 -2.35 16.59
CA GLU A 315 46.93 -3.31 17.63
C GLU A 315 47.55 -4.57 17.00
N GLU A 316 48.72 -4.39 16.37
CA GLU A 316 49.78 -5.40 16.41
C GLU A 316 50.81 -4.90 17.43
N SER A 317 50.94 -5.61 18.55
CA SER A 317 52.11 -5.48 19.43
C SER A 317 52.72 -6.86 19.64
N ASP A 318 53.69 -7.14 18.77
CA ASP A 318 54.98 -7.79 19.01
C ASP A 318 55.01 -9.13 19.77
N GLU A 319 55.08 -10.20 18.98
CA GLU A 319 56.10 -11.23 19.21
C GLU A 319 57.46 -10.68 18.77
N THR A 320 58.36 -10.37 19.71
CA THR A 320 59.80 -10.57 19.49
C THR A 320 60.52 -10.88 20.80
N SER A 321 61.17 -12.04 20.77
CA SER A 321 62.25 -12.50 21.62
C SER A 321 63.38 -11.47 21.77
N GLU A 322 63.92 -11.32 22.97
CA GLU A 322 65.36 -11.08 23.16
C GLU A 322 65.81 -11.63 24.53
N GLU A 323 66.65 -12.68 24.46
CA GLU A 323 67.48 -13.16 25.55
C GLU A 323 68.68 -12.22 25.78
N ALA A 324 69.09 -12.14 27.05
CA ALA A 324 70.45 -11.92 27.57
C ALA A 324 71.18 -10.58 27.29
N ASP A 325 71.55 -9.85 28.37
CA ASP A 325 72.93 -9.96 28.87
C ASP A 325 73.16 -9.30 30.25
N GLU A 326 74.13 -9.90 30.96
CA GLU A 326 74.64 -9.63 32.32
C GLU A 326 75.22 -8.22 32.55
N LYS A 327 75.24 -7.76 33.82
CA LYS A 327 76.50 -7.57 34.60
C LYS A 327 76.34 -6.95 36.00
N PHE A 328 76.96 -7.66 36.95
CA PHE A 328 77.48 -7.33 38.29
C PHE A 328 76.54 -6.99 39.45
#